data_AF-A0A4U7C4F1-F1
#
_entry.id   AF-A0A4U7C4F1-F1
#
_cell.length_a   1.000
_cell.length_b   1.000
_cell.length_c   1.000
_cell.angle_alpha   90.00
_cell.angle_beta   90.00
_cell.angle_gamma   90.00
#
_symmetry.space_group_name_H-M   'P 1'
#
loop_
_entity.id
_entity.type
_entity.pdbx_description
1 polymer ?
#
loop_
_entity_poly.entity_id
_entity_poly.type
_entity_poly.pdbx_seq_one_letter_code
_entity_poly.pdbx_strand_id
1 'polypeptide(L)'
;MSSRDRRDDDLEERLDELEDVLGELRADLRESERDRRGPPRPPRLSELVRFTEQYTIPTVIALLETTIKSLELLRGTLRLADPGRSVAEGAEGAGDRLADVRDGATAGLSRSLSELRTALSEADLPEDAASRSIIADARDLTAEIESRIDEGRREADAARDRRLGGDPDGDRNARSRGDAEERSDRGDGANPVRIDVTEPGESDDAGDEAPGEGDASGDAADEPPEVDVESELESIKQQVDGDAAETSGDAADASDDAPGADDEDAAGGAN
;
A
#
# COMPACT_ATOMS: atom_id res chain seq x y z
N MET A 1 -11.96 45.17 -18.25
CA MET A 1 -10.51 44.94 -18.15
C MET A 1 -10.08 45.08 -16.69
N SER A 2 -10.42 44.13 -15.80
CA SER A 2 -10.17 44.29 -14.35
C SER A 2 -9.91 42.95 -13.63
N SER A 3 -9.77 41.86 -14.39
CA SER A 3 -9.52 40.52 -13.87
C SER A 3 -8.07 40.07 -14.00
N ARG A 4 -7.22 40.83 -14.70
CA ARG A 4 -5.77 40.57 -14.76
C ARG A 4 -5.07 41.20 -13.55
N ASP A 5 -5.36 42.46 -13.24
CA ASP A 5 -4.74 43.19 -12.12
C ASP A 5 -4.90 42.44 -10.78
N ARG A 6 -6.11 41.95 -10.45
CA ARG A 6 -6.34 41.22 -9.18
C ARG A 6 -5.57 39.90 -9.03
N ARG A 7 -5.12 39.29 -10.14
CA ARG A 7 -4.38 38.03 -10.10
C ARG A 7 -2.89 38.28 -9.94
N ASP A 8 -2.43 39.40 -10.46
CA ASP A 8 -1.06 39.86 -10.27
C ASP A 8 -0.89 40.36 -8.83
N ASP A 9 -1.89 41.06 -8.25
CA ASP A 9 -1.88 41.47 -6.84
C ASP A 9 -1.82 40.28 -5.84
N ASP A 10 -2.61 39.21 -6.06
CA ASP A 10 -2.59 37.99 -5.22
C ASP A 10 -1.28 37.20 -5.37
N LEU A 11 -0.64 37.29 -6.55
CA LEU A 11 0.65 36.66 -6.78
C LEU A 11 1.77 37.43 -6.08
N GLU A 12 1.73 38.75 -6.12
CA GLU A 12 2.73 39.62 -5.49
C GLU A 12 2.70 39.48 -3.95
N GLU A 13 1.50 39.41 -3.36
CA GLU A 13 1.34 39.16 -1.92
C GLU A 13 1.87 37.77 -1.50
N ARG A 14 1.65 36.73 -2.33
CA ARG A 14 2.24 35.40 -2.10
C ARG A 14 3.76 35.38 -2.27
N LEU A 15 4.30 36.22 -3.15
CA LEU A 15 5.74 36.31 -3.38
C LEU A 15 6.43 37.04 -2.23
N ASP A 16 5.81 38.09 -1.69
CA ASP A 16 6.29 38.79 -0.49
C ASP A 16 6.26 37.85 0.73
N GLU A 17 5.18 37.10 0.93
CA GLU A 17 5.08 36.09 1.99
C GLU A 17 6.16 35.00 1.84
N LEU A 18 6.42 34.57 0.60
CA LEU A 18 7.48 33.60 0.32
C LEU A 18 8.87 34.19 0.56
N GLU A 19 9.11 35.46 0.25
CA GLU A 19 10.38 36.14 0.51
C GLU A 19 10.66 36.26 2.00
N ASP A 20 9.65 36.62 2.80
CA ASP A 20 9.76 36.68 4.27
C ASP A 20 10.09 35.31 4.86
N VAL A 21 9.37 34.26 4.45
CA VAL A 21 9.61 32.89 4.91
C VAL A 21 11.02 32.40 4.51
N LEU A 22 11.45 32.69 3.28
CA LEU A 22 12.80 32.35 2.83
C LEU A 22 13.88 33.13 3.57
N GLY A 23 13.59 34.38 3.96
CA GLY A 23 14.44 35.21 4.81
C GLY A 23 14.63 34.62 6.20
N GLU A 24 13.53 34.19 6.83
CA GLU A 24 13.53 33.53 8.13
C GLU A 24 14.28 32.19 8.09
N LEU A 25 13.97 31.33 7.11
CA LEU A 25 14.64 30.04 6.95
C LEU A 25 16.15 30.20 6.72
N ARG A 26 16.57 31.23 5.99
CA ARG A 26 17.99 31.53 5.76
C ARG A 26 18.70 32.08 7.00
N ALA A 27 17.99 32.75 7.89
CA ALA A 27 18.53 33.17 9.18
C ALA A 27 18.75 31.94 10.09
N ASP A 28 17.75 31.06 10.16
CA ASP A 28 17.77 29.84 10.97
C ASP A 28 18.85 28.84 10.50
N LEU A 29 19.04 28.71 9.18
CA LEU A 29 20.14 27.94 8.58
C LEU A 29 21.52 28.49 8.95
N ARG A 30 21.68 29.82 9.04
CA ARG A 30 22.97 30.44 9.44
C ARG A 30 23.26 30.31 10.93
N GLU A 31 22.22 30.21 11.77
CA GLU A 31 22.36 29.94 13.20
C GLU A 31 22.76 28.49 13.45
N SER A 32 22.07 27.54 12.81
CA SER A 32 22.37 26.10 12.89
C SER A 32 23.75 25.72 12.33
N GLU A 33 24.29 26.44 11.33
CA GLU A 33 25.67 26.25 10.88
C GLU A 33 26.72 26.67 11.91
N ARG A 34 26.43 27.64 12.78
CA ARG A 34 27.35 28.09 13.84
C ARG A 34 27.42 27.09 15.00
N ASP A 35 26.33 26.38 15.26
CA ASP A 35 26.24 25.36 16.31
C ASP A 35 26.96 24.04 15.98
N ARG A 36 27.34 23.79 14.71
CA ARG A 36 28.07 22.58 14.29
C ARG A 36 29.57 22.53 14.64
N ARG A 37 30.15 23.58 15.25
CA ARG A 37 31.59 23.64 15.60
C ARG A 37 31.94 23.22 17.03
N GLY A 38 31.00 22.65 17.80
CA GLY A 38 31.25 22.16 19.17
C GLY A 38 31.02 20.66 19.33
N PRO A 39 31.49 20.05 20.45
CA PRO A 39 31.17 18.65 20.77
C PRO A 39 29.64 18.43 20.76
N PRO A 40 29.16 17.21 20.40
CA PRO A 40 27.74 16.95 20.22
C PRO A 40 27.00 17.27 21.51
N ARG A 41 26.17 18.32 21.48
CA ARG A 41 25.35 18.67 22.62
C ARG A 41 24.20 17.67 22.71
N PRO A 42 23.83 17.25 23.93
CA PRO A 42 22.61 16.47 24.11
C PRO A 42 21.41 17.26 23.59
N PRO A 43 20.43 16.57 22.96
CA PRO A 43 19.31 17.23 22.31
C PRO A 43 18.50 18.04 23.30
N ARG A 44 18.08 19.24 22.89
CA ARG A 44 17.24 20.12 23.70
C ARG A 44 15.79 19.63 23.65
N LEU A 45 15.01 19.87 24.71
CA LEU A 45 13.56 19.62 24.71
C LEU A 45 12.83 20.29 23.54
N SER A 46 13.29 21.47 23.12
CA SER A 46 12.78 22.17 21.94
C SER A 46 13.08 21.43 20.62
N GLU A 47 14.21 20.71 20.53
CA GLU A 47 14.54 19.89 19.37
C GLU A 47 13.72 18.60 19.34
N LEU A 48 13.36 18.03 20.49
CA LEU A 48 12.45 16.88 20.55
C LEU A 48 11.03 17.27 20.13
N VAL A 49 10.53 18.42 20.60
CA VAL A 49 9.23 18.94 20.16
C VAL A 49 9.24 19.21 18.66
N ARG A 50 10.28 19.89 18.16
CA ARG A 50 10.45 20.13 16.72
C ARG A 50 10.58 18.82 15.92
N PHE A 51 11.27 17.81 16.44
CA PHE A 51 11.37 16.49 15.81
C PHE A 51 10.03 15.78 15.76
N THR A 52 9.24 15.84 16.84
CA THR A 52 7.89 15.26 16.84
C THR A 52 6.95 15.98 15.88
N GLU A 53 7.06 17.30 15.76
CA GLU A 53 6.27 18.10 14.81
C GLU A 53 6.70 17.87 13.36
N GLN A 54 8.01 17.82 13.10
CA GLN A 54 8.56 17.75 11.75
C GLN A 54 8.55 16.33 11.18
N TYR A 55 8.63 15.30 12.03
CA TYR A 55 8.82 13.92 11.58
C TYR A 55 7.84 12.93 12.20
N THR A 56 7.69 12.88 13.53
CA THR A 56 6.88 11.84 14.16
C THR A 56 5.38 12.00 13.89
N ILE A 57 4.82 13.18 14.13
CA ILE A 57 3.40 13.47 13.96
C ILE A 57 3.00 13.32 12.48
N PRO A 58 3.71 13.90 11.49
CA PRO A 58 3.39 13.68 10.07
C PRO A 58 3.47 12.21 9.66
N THR A 59 4.45 11.46 10.16
CA THR A 59 4.58 10.02 9.85
C THR A 59 3.41 9.22 10.42
N VAL A 60 3.01 9.50 11.67
CA VAL A 60 1.87 8.84 12.31
C VAL A 60 0.56 9.22 11.59
N ILE A 61 0.39 10.48 11.19
CA ILE A 61 -0.77 10.92 10.39
C ILE A 61 -0.79 10.19 9.04
N ALA A 62 0.35 10.09 8.34
CA ALA A 62 0.43 9.39 7.06
C ALA A 62 0.10 7.90 7.19
N LEU A 63 0.56 7.26 8.28
CA LEU A 63 0.20 5.88 8.59
C LEU A 63 -1.31 5.75 8.80
N LEU A 64 -1.92 6.63 9.60
CA LEU A 64 -3.37 6.62 9.83
C LEU A 64 -4.18 6.94 8.57
N GLU A 65 -3.74 7.87 7.73
CA GLU A 65 -4.40 8.16 6.47
C GLU A 65 -4.32 6.96 5.52
N THR A 66 -3.20 6.24 5.54
CA THR A 66 -3.01 5.00 4.78
C THR A 66 -3.93 3.89 5.29
N THR A 67 -4.06 3.74 6.62
CA THR A 67 -5.00 2.75 7.19
C THR A 67 -6.44 3.11 6.88
N ILE A 68 -6.83 4.38 7.00
CA ILE A 68 -8.17 4.86 6.62
C ILE A 68 -8.43 4.60 5.13
N LYS A 69 -7.51 4.97 4.24
CA LYS A 69 -7.63 4.67 2.79
C LYS A 69 -7.75 3.18 2.51
N SER A 70 -7.04 2.34 3.28
CA SER A 70 -7.14 0.88 3.17
C SER A 70 -8.52 0.36 3.61
N LEU A 71 -9.08 0.93 4.69
CA LEU A 71 -10.44 0.62 5.15
C LEU A 71 -11.50 1.14 4.17
N GLU A 72 -11.29 2.30 3.55
CA GLU A 72 -12.16 2.83 2.50
C GLU A 72 -12.13 1.96 1.25
N LEU A 73 -10.96 1.44 0.88
CA LEU A 73 -10.82 0.47 -0.20
C LEU A 73 -11.58 -0.82 0.12
N LEU A 74 -11.44 -1.34 1.34
CA LEU A 74 -12.19 -2.50 1.83
C LEU A 74 -13.71 -2.24 1.85
N ARG A 75 -14.13 -1.03 2.21
CA ARG A 75 -15.55 -0.63 2.10
C ARG A 75 -16.00 -0.57 0.65
N GLY A 76 -15.14 -0.12 -0.26
CA GLY A 76 -15.38 -0.14 -1.70
C GLY A 76 -15.56 -1.55 -2.24
N THR A 77 -14.76 -2.52 -1.80
CA THR A 77 -14.90 -3.94 -2.18
C THR A 77 -16.15 -4.58 -1.57
N LEU A 78 -16.48 -4.28 -0.32
CA LEU A 78 -17.74 -4.74 0.30
C LEU A 78 -18.97 -4.14 -0.40
N ARG A 79 -18.91 -2.88 -0.86
CA ARG A 79 -19.98 -2.27 -1.67
C ARG A 79 -20.13 -2.93 -3.05
N LEU A 80 -19.06 -3.52 -3.57
CA LEU A 80 -19.11 -4.32 -4.80
C LEU A 80 -19.73 -5.70 -4.57
N ALA A 81 -19.61 -6.24 -3.35
CA ALA A 81 -20.22 -7.51 -2.93
C ALA A 81 -21.70 -7.39 -2.52
N ASP A 82 -22.22 -6.17 -2.33
CA ASP A 82 -23.66 -5.86 -2.25
C ASP A 82 -24.17 -5.12 -3.53
N PRO A 83 -24.19 -5.80 -4.69
CA PRO A 83 -24.74 -5.25 -5.93
C PRO A 83 -26.26 -5.06 -5.85
N GLY A 84 -26.94 -5.73 -4.92
CA GLY A 84 -28.41 -5.74 -4.81
C GLY A 84 -29.04 -4.37 -4.59
N ARG A 85 -28.29 -3.42 -4.01
CA ARG A 85 -28.75 -2.04 -3.77
C ARG A 85 -28.35 -1.02 -4.84
N SER A 86 -27.45 -1.37 -5.77
CA SER A 86 -26.86 -0.41 -6.72
C SER A 86 -26.96 -0.81 -8.20
N VAL A 87 -27.30 -2.06 -8.52
CA VAL A 87 -27.35 -2.57 -9.90
C VAL A 87 -28.68 -2.28 -10.62
N ALA A 88 -29.74 -1.90 -9.90
CA ALA A 88 -31.06 -1.72 -10.49
C ALA A 88 -31.19 -0.57 -11.52
N GLU A 89 -30.23 0.37 -11.60
CA GLU A 89 -30.40 1.60 -12.41
C GLU A 89 -29.26 1.95 -13.40
N GLY A 90 -28.16 1.19 -13.52
CA GLY A 90 -27.01 1.69 -14.33
C GLY A 90 -25.96 0.71 -14.87
N ALA A 91 -26.19 -0.60 -14.81
CA ALA A 91 -25.14 -1.60 -15.05
C ALA A 91 -24.49 -1.58 -16.45
N GLU A 92 -25.20 -1.18 -17.50
CA GLU A 92 -24.67 -1.22 -18.88
C GLU A 92 -23.71 -0.05 -19.20
N GLY A 93 -23.88 1.11 -18.56
CA GLY A 93 -23.02 2.28 -18.78
C GLY A 93 -21.86 2.44 -17.78
N ALA A 94 -21.97 1.80 -16.61
CA ALA A 94 -20.93 1.86 -15.58
C ALA A 94 -19.68 1.02 -15.93
N GLY A 95 -19.87 -0.10 -16.65
CA GLY A 95 -18.78 -0.99 -17.06
C GLY A 95 -17.84 -0.36 -18.10
N ASP A 96 -18.38 0.39 -19.06
CA ASP A 96 -17.59 1.03 -20.13
C ASP A 96 -16.73 2.17 -19.58
N ARG A 97 -17.29 3.02 -18.70
CA ARG A 97 -16.52 4.09 -18.02
C ARG A 97 -15.42 3.55 -17.12
N LEU A 98 -15.67 2.44 -16.42
CA LEU A 98 -14.65 1.81 -15.58
C LEU A 98 -13.52 1.21 -16.44
N ALA A 99 -13.86 0.62 -17.59
CA ALA A 99 -12.88 0.12 -18.54
C ALA A 99 -12.00 1.25 -19.10
N ASP A 100 -12.58 2.41 -19.45
CA ASP A 100 -11.82 3.57 -19.93
C ASP A 100 -10.88 4.14 -18.85
N VAL A 101 -11.33 4.22 -17.59
CA VAL A 101 -10.49 4.68 -16.46
C VAL A 101 -9.35 3.71 -16.20
N ARG A 102 -9.61 2.39 -16.24
CA ARG A 102 -8.59 1.35 -16.10
C ARG A 102 -7.58 1.41 -17.24
N ASP A 103 -8.04 1.56 -18.48
CA ASP A 103 -7.18 1.63 -19.66
C ASP A 103 -6.33 2.92 -19.64
N GLY A 104 -6.89 4.04 -19.16
CA GLY A 104 -6.16 5.29 -18.93
C GLY A 104 -5.11 5.18 -17.81
N ALA A 105 -5.43 4.51 -16.70
CA ALA A 105 -4.50 4.29 -15.60
C ALA A 105 -3.34 3.38 -15.98
N THR A 106 -3.61 2.30 -16.71
CA THR A 106 -2.58 1.37 -17.22
C THR A 106 -1.67 2.04 -18.24
N ALA A 107 -2.22 2.87 -19.15
CA ALA A 107 -1.43 3.66 -20.09
C ALA A 107 -0.54 4.71 -19.38
N GLY A 108 -1.07 5.37 -18.34
CA GLY A 108 -0.30 6.28 -17.50
C GLY A 108 0.86 5.58 -16.79
N LEU A 109 0.61 4.40 -16.21
CA LEU A 109 1.62 3.58 -15.56
C LEU A 109 2.72 3.13 -16.54
N SER A 110 2.35 2.62 -17.73
CA SER A 110 3.35 2.24 -18.76
C SER A 110 4.23 3.42 -19.15
N ARG A 111 3.66 4.64 -19.19
CA ARG A 111 4.42 5.84 -19.48
C ARG A 111 5.39 6.21 -18.36
N SER A 112 4.94 6.17 -17.11
CA SER A 112 5.80 6.42 -15.96
C SER A 112 6.92 5.38 -15.82
N LEU A 113 6.66 4.11 -16.12
CA LEU A 113 7.68 3.06 -16.13
C LEU A 113 8.69 3.27 -17.26
N SER A 114 8.25 3.69 -18.45
CA SER A 114 9.15 4.04 -19.54
C SER A 114 10.01 5.27 -19.22
N GLU A 115 9.45 6.27 -18.54
CA GLU A 115 10.18 7.45 -18.07
C GLU A 115 11.18 7.06 -16.96
N LEU A 116 10.79 6.19 -16.02
CA LEU A 116 11.67 5.64 -15.00
C LEU A 116 12.82 4.84 -15.62
N ARG A 117 12.56 3.96 -16.60
CA ARG A 117 13.59 3.21 -17.33
C ARG A 117 14.55 4.13 -18.05
N THR A 118 14.04 5.19 -18.67
CA THR A 118 14.87 6.21 -19.35
C THR A 118 15.76 6.91 -18.33
N ALA A 119 15.20 7.37 -17.22
CA ALA A 119 15.95 8.00 -16.15
C ALA A 119 16.99 7.05 -15.51
N LEU A 120 16.62 5.79 -15.27
CA LEU A 120 17.53 4.79 -14.73
C LEU A 120 18.61 4.41 -15.73
N SER A 121 18.36 4.49 -17.03
CA SER A 121 19.33 4.22 -18.09
C SER A 121 20.29 5.39 -18.33
N GLU A 122 19.84 6.61 -18.09
CA GLU A 122 20.63 7.84 -18.21
C GLU A 122 21.43 8.15 -16.94
N ALA A 123 20.96 7.69 -15.77
CA ALA A 123 21.71 7.76 -14.53
C ALA A 123 22.98 6.90 -14.59
N ASP A 124 24.13 7.51 -14.30
CA ASP A 124 25.40 6.79 -14.15
C ASP A 124 25.29 5.68 -13.09
N LEU A 125 25.87 4.51 -13.40
CA LEU A 125 25.85 3.39 -12.46
C LEU A 125 26.76 3.69 -11.26
N PRO A 126 26.33 3.37 -10.03
CA PRO A 126 27.19 3.45 -8.85
C PRO A 126 28.45 2.60 -9.00
N GLU A 127 29.58 3.04 -8.45
CA GLU A 127 30.84 2.28 -8.45
C GLU A 127 30.72 0.96 -7.66
N ASP A 128 29.92 0.98 -6.60
CA ASP A 128 29.69 -0.15 -5.69
C ASP A 128 28.98 -1.34 -6.37
N ALA A 129 29.52 -2.55 -6.19
CA ALA A 129 29.05 -3.75 -6.87
C ALA A 129 27.65 -4.22 -6.39
N ALA A 130 27.34 -4.04 -5.10
CA ALA A 130 26.02 -4.38 -4.57
C ALA A 130 24.95 -3.43 -5.13
N SER A 131 25.28 -2.14 -5.17
CA SER A 131 24.43 -1.08 -5.72
C SER A 131 24.16 -1.28 -7.23
N ARG A 132 25.15 -1.77 -7.99
CA ARG A 132 24.96 -2.15 -9.40
C ARG A 132 24.04 -3.34 -9.59
N SER A 133 24.11 -4.35 -8.72
CA SER A 133 23.20 -5.50 -8.76
C SER A 133 21.76 -5.08 -8.55
N ILE A 134 21.49 -4.27 -7.52
CA ILE A 134 20.13 -3.81 -7.20
C ILE A 134 19.52 -2.99 -8.36
N ILE A 135 20.31 -2.13 -9.00
CA ILE A 135 19.83 -1.35 -10.16
C ILE A 135 19.57 -2.26 -11.37
N ALA A 136 20.39 -3.29 -11.57
CA ALA A 136 20.14 -4.28 -12.63
C ALA A 136 18.85 -5.06 -12.37
N ASP A 137 18.66 -5.55 -11.14
CA ASP A 137 17.45 -6.28 -10.73
C ASP A 137 16.19 -5.39 -10.88
N ALA A 138 16.29 -4.11 -10.54
CA ALA A 138 15.21 -3.15 -10.74
C ALA A 138 14.86 -2.90 -12.22
N ARG A 139 15.86 -2.89 -13.12
CA ARG A 139 15.64 -2.78 -14.57
C ARG A 139 14.95 -4.02 -15.12
N ASP A 140 15.40 -5.20 -14.70
CA ASP A 140 14.81 -6.47 -15.14
C ASP A 140 13.35 -6.60 -14.67
N LEU A 141 13.07 -6.24 -13.41
CA LEU A 141 11.70 -6.24 -12.87
C LEU A 141 10.79 -5.25 -13.60
N THR A 142 11.31 -4.07 -13.95
CA THR A 142 10.53 -3.07 -14.71
C THR A 142 10.17 -3.59 -16.10
N ALA A 143 11.11 -4.25 -16.79
CA ALA A 143 10.86 -4.85 -18.10
C ALA A 143 9.83 -6.00 -18.04
N GLU A 144 9.89 -6.81 -16.98
CA GLU A 144 8.90 -7.87 -16.75
C GLU A 144 7.48 -7.30 -16.55
N ILE A 145 7.36 -6.25 -15.73
CA ILE A 145 6.08 -5.59 -15.46
C ILE A 145 5.51 -4.96 -16.75
N GLU A 146 6.33 -4.26 -17.54
CA GLU A 146 5.89 -3.72 -18.84
C GLU A 146 5.40 -4.83 -19.77
N SER A 147 6.16 -5.93 -19.90
CA SER A 147 5.74 -7.08 -20.71
C SER A 147 4.41 -7.66 -20.26
N ARG A 148 4.16 -7.71 -18.94
CA ARG A 148 2.91 -8.25 -18.39
C ARG A 148 1.72 -7.31 -18.60
N ILE A 149 1.94 -5.99 -18.51
CA ILE A 149 0.92 -4.98 -18.79
C ILE A 149 0.55 -4.99 -20.29
N ASP A 150 1.54 -5.02 -21.17
CA ASP A 150 1.31 -5.08 -22.63
C ASP A 150 0.56 -6.35 -23.04
N GLU A 151 0.88 -7.49 -22.43
CA GLU A 151 0.15 -8.73 -22.69
C GLU A 151 -1.31 -8.64 -22.23
N GLY A 152 -1.55 -8.11 -21.03
CA GLY A 152 -2.91 -7.87 -20.53
C GLY A 152 -3.70 -6.91 -21.42
N ARG A 153 -3.05 -5.91 -22.01
CA ARG A 153 -3.67 -5.01 -22.99
C ARG A 153 -4.07 -5.75 -24.26
N ARG A 154 -3.18 -6.57 -24.83
CA ARG A 154 -3.47 -7.38 -26.02
C ARG A 154 -4.63 -8.35 -25.77
N GLU A 155 -4.68 -8.99 -24.60
CA GLU A 155 -5.80 -9.86 -24.22
C GLU A 155 -7.12 -9.10 -24.11
N ALA A 156 -7.10 -7.90 -23.51
CA ALA A 156 -8.27 -7.04 -23.38
C ALA A 156 -8.78 -6.55 -24.74
N ASP A 157 -7.87 -6.12 -25.62
CA ASP A 157 -8.18 -5.71 -26.99
C ASP A 157 -8.76 -6.88 -27.80
N ALA A 158 -8.16 -8.08 -27.70
CA ALA A 158 -8.69 -9.29 -28.34
C ALA A 158 -10.04 -9.75 -27.78
N ALA A 159 -10.32 -9.47 -26.50
CA ALA A 159 -11.64 -9.71 -25.90
C ALA A 159 -12.68 -8.68 -26.38
N ARG A 160 -12.27 -7.42 -26.58
CA ARG A 160 -13.12 -6.34 -27.12
C ARG A 160 -13.46 -6.59 -28.59
N ASP A 161 -12.48 -6.96 -29.41
CA ASP A 161 -12.65 -7.33 -30.82
C ASP A 161 -13.59 -8.53 -30.98
N ARG A 162 -13.51 -9.52 -30.08
CA ARG A 162 -14.48 -10.65 -30.07
C ARG A 162 -15.90 -10.23 -29.70
N ARG A 163 -16.07 -9.19 -28.89
CA ARG A 163 -17.41 -8.64 -28.54
C ARG A 163 -17.98 -7.76 -29.64
N LEU A 164 -17.14 -6.99 -30.34
CA LEU A 164 -17.54 -6.07 -31.40
C LEU A 164 -17.60 -6.73 -32.79
N GLY A 165 -16.85 -7.81 -33.01
CA GLY A 165 -16.70 -8.53 -34.27
C GLY A 165 -17.68 -9.68 -34.50
N GLY A 166 -18.88 -9.60 -33.95
CA GLY A 166 -19.95 -10.59 -34.09
C GLY A 166 -20.64 -10.67 -35.46
N ASP A 167 -20.21 -9.90 -36.47
CA ASP A 167 -20.73 -9.99 -37.85
C ASP A 167 -19.63 -9.75 -38.91
N PRO A 168 -18.93 -10.80 -39.38
CA PRO A 168 -18.16 -10.76 -40.63
C PRO A 168 -19.00 -11.09 -41.88
N ASP A 169 -20.33 -11.12 -41.79
CA ASP A 169 -21.24 -11.60 -42.84
C ASP A 169 -22.15 -10.50 -43.41
N GLY A 170 -21.57 -9.35 -43.77
CA GLY A 170 -22.33 -8.23 -44.35
C GLY A 170 -22.05 -7.91 -45.83
N ASP A 171 -20.94 -8.37 -46.42
CA ASP A 171 -20.51 -7.85 -47.73
C ASP A 171 -19.94 -8.92 -48.68
N ARG A 172 -20.67 -10.04 -48.81
CA ARG A 172 -20.45 -11.01 -49.89
C ARG A 172 -21.75 -11.58 -50.44
N ASN A 173 -22.76 -10.76 -50.71
CA ASN A 173 -23.84 -11.23 -51.60
C ASN A 173 -24.54 -10.14 -52.41
N ALA A 174 -23.78 -9.32 -53.12
CA ALA A 174 -24.27 -8.69 -54.34
C ALA A 174 -23.50 -9.31 -55.50
N ARG A 175 -24.09 -10.35 -56.14
CA ARG A 175 -23.84 -10.88 -57.50
C ARG A 175 -23.81 -12.43 -57.58
N SER A 176 -24.89 -13.12 -57.25
CA SER A 176 -25.27 -14.38 -57.93
C SER A 176 -26.73 -14.73 -57.58
N ARG A 177 -27.68 -14.35 -58.44
CA ARG A 177 -28.48 -15.28 -59.26
C ARG A 177 -29.26 -16.34 -58.47
N GLY A 178 -30.58 -16.22 -58.57
CA GLY A 178 -31.44 -17.36 -58.92
C GLY A 178 -32.10 -18.07 -57.75
N ASP A 179 -33.42 -17.88 -57.71
CA ASP A 179 -34.41 -18.93 -57.51
C ASP A 179 -34.53 -19.70 -56.19
N ALA A 180 -35.81 -19.93 -55.87
CA ALA A 180 -36.40 -21.02 -55.09
C ALA A 180 -36.41 -20.89 -53.55
N GLU A 181 -37.54 -20.36 -53.10
CA GLU A 181 -38.47 -20.90 -52.10
C GLU A 181 -38.02 -21.90 -51.01
N GLU A 182 -38.62 -21.63 -49.84
CA GLU A 182 -39.15 -22.58 -48.86
C GLU A 182 -38.28 -23.09 -47.70
N ARG A 183 -38.85 -22.88 -46.51
CA ARG A 183 -38.85 -23.68 -45.27
C ARG A 183 -37.81 -23.36 -44.19
N SER A 184 -38.36 -22.69 -43.16
CA SER A 184 -38.35 -23.09 -41.74
C SER A 184 -37.27 -24.10 -41.34
N ASP A 185 -36.33 -23.65 -40.50
CA ASP A 185 -36.00 -24.27 -39.20
C ASP A 185 -34.69 -23.67 -38.68
N ARG A 186 -34.78 -22.67 -37.79
CA ARG A 186 -33.71 -22.45 -36.81
C ARG A 186 -34.15 -21.56 -35.64
N GLY A 187 -34.11 -22.14 -34.46
CA GLY A 187 -34.19 -21.46 -33.17
C GLY A 187 -33.59 -22.35 -32.08
N ASP A 188 -32.44 -22.97 -32.39
CA ASP A 188 -31.58 -23.65 -31.42
C ASP A 188 -30.44 -22.69 -31.06
N GLY A 189 -30.15 -22.55 -29.77
CA GLY A 189 -28.94 -21.90 -29.29
C GLY A 189 -29.13 -20.67 -28.40
N ALA A 190 -29.72 -20.85 -27.21
CA ALA A 190 -29.25 -20.25 -25.95
C ALA A 190 -30.16 -20.71 -24.80
N ASN A 191 -29.75 -21.75 -24.08
CA ASN A 191 -30.41 -22.15 -22.83
C ASN A 191 -29.75 -21.39 -21.67
N PRO A 192 -30.38 -20.36 -21.07
CA PRO A 192 -29.84 -19.71 -19.88
C PRO A 192 -29.93 -20.65 -18.68
N VAL A 193 -28.79 -20.92 -18.04
CA VAL A 193 -28.73 -21.67 -16.79
C VAL A 193 -29.45 -20.88 -15.70
N ARG A 194 -30.56 -21.41 -15.18
CA ARG A 194 -31.23 -20.88 -13.99
C ARG A 194 -30.67 -21.57 -12.76
N ILE A 195 -30.14 -20.78 -11.83
CA ILE A 195 -29.73 -21.24 -10.50
C ILE A 195 -30.87 -20.85 -9.55
N ASP A 196 -31.61 -21.83 -9.05
CA ASP A 196 -32.52 -21.62 -7.94
C ASP A 196 -31.71 -21.61 -6.64
N VAL A 197 -31.69 -20.47 -5.97
CA VAL A 197 -31.12 -20.32 -4.64
C VAL A 197 -32.25 -20.53 -3.63
N THR A 198 -32.23 -21.65 -2.93
CA THR A 198 -33.11 -21.90 -1.78
C THR A 198 -32.43 -21.35 -0.53
N GLU A 199 -33.09 -20.43 0.18
CA GLU A 199 -32.60 -19.91 1.47
C GLU A 199 -32.52 -21.04 2.51
N PRO A 200 -31.42 -21.15 3.29
CA PRO A 200 -31.31 -22.15 4.32
C PRO A 200 -32.03 -21.68 5.59
N GLY A 201 -33.12 -22.36 5.95
CA GLY A 201 -33.51 -22.56 7.34
C GLY A 201 -34.65 -21.70 7.89
N GLU A 202 -35.88 -22.05 7.55
CA GLU A 202 -36.98 -22.02 8.55
C GLU A 202 -37.13 -23.44 9.08
N SER A 203 -36.44 -23.74 10.18
CA SER A 203 -36.69 -24.96 10.96
C SER A 203 -37.86 -24.68 11.89
N ASP A 204 -38.99 -25.31 11.61
CA ASP A 204 -40.17 -25.40 12.46
C ASP A 204 -39.79 -25.94 13.86
N ASP A 205 -39.83 -25.09 14.87
CA ASP A 205 -39.74 -25.50 16.26
C ASP A 205 -41.14 -25.82 16.79
N ALA A 206 -41.44 -27.12 16.85
CA ALA A 206 -42.60 -27.67 17.51
C ALA A 206 -42.15 -28.54 18.70
N GLY A 207 -42.32 -28.02 19.92
CA GLY A 207 -42.18 -28.76 21.18
C GLY A 207 -42.39 -27.82 22.38
N ASP A 208 -43.61 -27.75 22.91
CA ASP A 208 -44.07 -28.47 24.12
C ASP A 208 -43.91 -27.63 25.41
N GLU A 209 -45.02 -27.44 26.13
CA GLU A 209 -45.13 -26.52 27.26
C GLU A 209 -44.80 -27.16 28.63
N ALA A 210 -43.90 -26.47 29.35
CA ALA A 210 -43.89 -26.14 30.80
C ALA A 210 -43.44 -27.19 31.87
N PRO A 211 -43.05 -26.76 33.10
CA PRO A 211 -42.41 -25.51 33.55
C PRO A 211 -41.20 -25.73 34.52
N GLY A 212 -40.37 -24.71 34.74
CA GLY A 212 -39.35 -24.71 35.79
C GLY A 212 -38.72 -23.35 36.00
N GLU A 213 -39.05 -22.72 37.13
CA GLU A 213 -38.54 -21.43 37.59
C GLU A 213 -37.04 -21.50 37.91
N GLY A 214 -36.27 -20.52 37.43
CA GLY A 214 -34.84 -20.38 37.68
C GLY A 214 -34.32 -19.08 37.08
N ASP A 215 -34.53 -18.00 37.83
CA ASP A 215 -34.11 -16.63 37.54
C ASP A 215 -32.57 -16.54 37.57
N ALA A 216 -31.92 -16.61 36.41
CA ALA A 216 -30.60 -16.02 36.11
C ALA A 216 -30.20 -16.38 34.68
N SER A 217 -30.11 -15.38 33.80
CA SER A 217 -29.11 -15.26 32.73
C SER A 217 -29.53 -14.09 31.84
N GLY A 218 -28.96 -12.92 32.12
CA GLY A 218 -28.94 -11.83 31.16
C GLY A 218 -28.04 -12.20 29.98
N ASP A 219 -28.53 -11.87 28.79
CA ASP A 219 -27.76 -11.33 27.68
C ASP A 219 -26.37 -11.98 27.43
N ALA A 220 -26.35 -13.08 26.69
CA ALA A 220 -25.15 -13.55 26.02
C ALA A 220 -24.81 -12.60 24.86
N ALA A 221 -24.30 -11.41 25.18
CA ALA A 221 -23.50 -10.62 24.27
C ALA A 221 -22.06 -11.18 24.32
N ASP A 222 -21.40 -11.25 23.17
CA ASP A 222 -19.98 -11.61 23.01
C ASP A 222 -19.11 -10.84 24.04
N GLU A 223 -18.82 -11.48 25.16
CA GLU A 223 -17.80 -11.02 26.09
C GLU A 223 -16.46 -11.49 25.52
N PRO A 224 -15.53 -10.57 25.18
CA PRO A 224 -14.23 -10.95 24.65
C PRO A 224 -13.53 -11.87 25.64
N PRO A 225 -12.76 -12.87 25.17
CA PRO A 225 -12.08 -13.79 26.06
C PRO A 225 -11.22 -13.01 27.05
N GLU A 226 -11.49 -13.16 28.35
CA GLU A 226 -10.70 -12.57 29.41
C GLU A 226 -9.29 -13.16 29.32
N VAL A 227 -8.32 -12.32 28.97
CA VAL A 227 -6.91 -12.73 28.85
C VAL A 227 -6.28 -12.62 30.24
N ASP A 228 -5.91 -13.76 30.83
CA ASP A 228 -5.15 -13.81 32.08
C ASP A 228 -3.71 -13.34 31.86
N VAL A 229 -3.51 -12.03 32.02
CA VAL A 229 -2.21 -11.35 31.82
C VAL A 229 -1.11 -11.96 32.69
N GLU A 230 -1.46 -12.43 33.90
CA GLU A 230 -0.52 -13.07 34.82
C GLU A 230 0.07 -14.35 34.23
N SER A 231 -0.77 -15.18 33.60
CA SER A 231 -0.38 -16.46 32.98
C SER A 231 0.49 -16.22 31.74
N GLU A 232 0.15 -15.22 30.93
CA GLU A 232 0.92 -14.84 29.73
C GLU A 232 2.30 -14.29 30.10
N LEU A 233 2.40 -13.47 31.16
CA LEU A 233 3.67 -12.93 31.63
C LEU A 233 4.59 -14.02 32.19
N GLU A 234 4.02 -15.02 32.87
CA GLU A 234 4.81 -16.15 33.37
C GLU A 234 5.35 -17.03 32.23
N SER A 235 4.57 -17.23 31.16
CA SER A 235 5.00 -17.94 29.95
C SER A 235 6.16 -17.23 29.24
N ILE A 236 6.08 -15.90 29.08
CA ILE A 236 7.14 -15.10 28.46
C ILE A 236 8.41 -15.09 29.32
N LYS A 237 8.26 -15.01 30.65
CA LYS A 237 9.39 -15.07 31.57
C LYS A 237 10.11 -16.42 31.50
N GLN A 238 9.37 -17.52 31.44
CA GLN A 238 9.94 -18.85 31.32
C GLN A 238 10.66 -19.06 29.98
N GLN A 239 10.15 -18.47 28.89
CA GLN A 239 10.82 -18.50 27.59
C GLN A 239 12.14 -17.71 27.60
N VAL A 240 12.16 -16.52 28.21
CA VAL A 240 13.38 -15.70 28.34
C VAL A 240 14.42 -16.35 29.25
N ASP A 241 14.01 -16.90 30.39
CA ASP A 241 14.91 -17.59 31.31
C ASP A 241 15.42 -18.91 30.69
N GLY A 242 14.62 -19.57 29.84
CA GLY A 242 15.01 -20.76 29.08
C GLY A 242 16.08 -20.50 28.03
N ASP A 243 15.95 -19.40 27.26
CA ASP A 243 16.97 -18.98 26.28
C ASP A 243 18.27 -18.49 26.94
N ALA A 244 18.19 -17.93 28.16
CA ALA A 244 19.37 -17.49 28.92
C ALA A 244 20.20 -18.67 29.46
N ALA A 245 19.59 -19.81 29.75
CA ALA A 245 20.28 -21.01 30.26
C ALA A 245 21.10 -21.74 29.18
N GLU A 246 20.70 -21.65 27.90
CA GLU A 246 21.42 -22.29 26.79
C GLU A 246 22.63 -21.45 26.30
N THR A 247 22.69 -20.14 26.60
CA THR A 247 23.81 -19.26 26.23
C THR A 247 24.91 -19.14 27.30
N SER A 248 24.65 -19.56 28.55
CA SER A 248 25.59 -19.39 29.68
C SER A 248 26.33 -20.66 30.10
N GLY A 249 26.33 -21.69 29.24
CA GLY A 249 26.91 -23.00 29.51
C GLY A 249 28.31 -23.31 28.92
N ASP A 250 29.06 -22.34 28.38
CA ASP A 250 30.42 -22.60 27.90
C ASP A 250 31.35 -21.38 27.99
N ALA A 251 31.71 -20.99 29.21
CA ALA A 251 32.89 -20.15 29.46
C ALA A 251 33.46 -20.43 30.85
N ALA A 252 33.83 -21.71 31.07
CA ALA A 252 34.66 -22.08 32.20
C ALA A 252 36.14 -21.93 31.82
N ASP A 253 36.82 -21.08 32.60
CA ASP A 253 38.19 -21.28 33.09
C ASP A 253 39.37 -20.94 32.17
N ALA A 254 39.87 -19.70 32.31
CA ALA A 254 41.31 -19.43 32.25
C ALA A 254 41.60 -18.17 33.10
N SER A 255 41.87 -18.39 34.38
CA SER A 255 42.62 -17.47 35.23
C SER A 255 44.01 -17.23 34.64
N ASP A 256 44.41 -15.98 34.40
CA ASP A 256 45.82 -15.62 34.44
C ASP A 256 46.02 -14.26 35.13
N ASP A 257 46.95 -14.32 36.08
CA ASP A 257 47.24 -13.40 37.16
C ASP A 257 48.29 -12.41 36.64
N ALA A 258 47.97 -11.11 36.59
CA ALA A 258 48.92 -10.08 36.17
C ALA A 258 49.48 -9.33 37.39
N PRO A 259 50.75 -9.50 37.77
CA PRO A 259 51.40 -8.58 38.69
C PRO A 259 51.96 -7.37 37.93
N GLY A 260 51.68 -6.18 38.46
CA GLY A 260 52.19 -4.92 37.97
C GLY A 260 53.72 -4.82 38.03
N ALA A 261 54.26 -4.06 37.08
CA ALA A 261 55.60 -3.53 37.15
C ALA A 261 55.52 -2.01 37.00
N ASP A 262 55.84 -1.34 38.11
CA ASP A 262 56.34 0.02 38.16
C ASP A 262 57.55 0.15 37.23
N ASP A 263 57.65 1.25 36.48
CA ASP A 263 58.97 1.78 36.16
C ASP A 263 58.92 3.30 35.97
N GLU A 264 59.89 3.92 36.65
CA GLU A 264 59.95 5.31 37.04
C GLU A 264 60.53 6.20 35.94
N ASP A 265 59.96 7.39 35.80
CA ASP A 265 60.50 8.53 35.06
C ASP A 265 61.84 8.98 35.69
N ALA A 266 62.95 8.68 35.02
CA ALA A 266 64.26 9.26 35.32
C ALA A 266 64.77 10.09 34.14
N ALA A 267 64.52 11.40 34.24
CA ALA A 267 65.04 12.44 33.37
C ALA A 267 66.58 12.45 33.33
N GLY A 268 67.16 12.21 32.14
CA GLY A 268 68.57 12.39 31.86
C GLY A 268 68.83 13.74 31.19
N GLY A 269 69.23 14.74 31.96
CA GLY A 269 69.91 15.94 31.46
C GLY A 269 71.38 15.65 31.19
N ALA A 270 71.92 16.17 30.09
CA ALA A 270 73.35 16.20 29.83
C ALA A 270 73.77 17.56 29.27
N ASN A 271 74.80 18.12 29.91
CA ASN A 271 75.65 19.22 29.45
C ASN A 271 76.26 18.97 28.08
#